data_AF-A0A170PQ01-F1
#
_entry.id   AF-A0A170PQ01-F1
#
_cell.length_a   1.000
_cell.length_b   1.000
_cell.length_c   1.000
_cell.angle_alpha   90.00
_cell.angle_beta   90.00
_cell.angle_gamma   90.00
#
_symmetry.space_group_name_H-M   'P 1'
#
loop_
_entity.id
_entity.type
_entity.pdbx_description
1 polymer ?
#
loop_
_entity_poly.entity_id
_entity_poly.type
_entity_poly.pdbx_seq_one_letter_code
_entity_poly.pdbx_strand_id
1 'polypeptide(L)'
;MSPSGHLLFTPFGDYGPAYLVSTKEEAATLRRGMWCIVIPGLVIMLLGVSSLWIGRRILTAAILWKIGLAIPIGFAVWTAIFLIWVSLVSSRLQRAERDGTVIGAVQPDDDAPVRRRRVIAPTVPDPTPLPEAGHRLLVHVAAQMEDDSGVAVDSLLLALGGLAGFAAQVGLREAAATAGEAAPLIRVDTQGGRVFYFGDAVNALVAEAPESILAIVSRPATLTDGPSAEVLEIFRHVTATVGSEAFGVPRTPGPTSGDLPIDLLWRLWPSTAPLLAAECRDPREWPLALAHAAREAVAKLDGIFDPDTAVRLVMESAIPMSKIDPGEIGIAY
;
A
#
# COMPACT_ATOMS: atom_id res chain seq x y z
N MET A 1 -4.04 13.98 8.90
CA MET A 1 -3.80 15.10 9.82
C MET A 1 -2.47 14.82 10.49
N SER A 2 -1.50 15.73 10.47
CA SER A 2 -0.17 15.48 11.05
C SER A 2 -0.28 15.26 12.57
N PRO A 3 0.62 14.49 13.22
CA PRO A 3 0.71 14.38 14.69
C PRO A 3 0.77 15.75 15.40
N SER A 4 1.18 16.80 14.70
CA SER A 4 1.22 18.19 15.18
C SER A 4 -0.09 18.99 15.01
N GLY A 5 -1.19 18.35 14.56
CA GLY A 5 -2.49 19.02 14.35
C GLY A 5 -2.60 19.86 13.07
N HIS A 6 -1.53 19.93 12.26
CA HIS A 6 -1.53 20.63 10.97
C HIS A 6 -2.16 19.79 9.85
N LEU A 7 -2.73 20.47 8.85
CA LEU A 7 -3.36 19.82 7.71
C LEU A 7 -2.32 19.61 6.63
N LEU A 8 -2.25 18.38 6.12
CA LEU A 8 -1.41 18.05 4.99
C LEU A 8 -2.14 18.41 3.70
N PHE A 9 -1.53 19.25 2.88
CA PHE A 9 -1.99 19.56 1.54
C PHE A 9 -1.05 18.93 0.53
N THR A 10 -1.57 17.97 -0.22
CA THR A 10 -0.88 17.25 -1.29
C THR A 10 -1.55 17.60 -2.62
N PRO A 11 -1.02 18.59 -3.38
CA PRO A 11 -1.65 19.06 -4.62
C PRO A 11 -1.69 18.01 -5.73
N PHE A 12 -0.89 16.95 -5.62
CA PHE A 12 -0.83 15.88 -6.63
C PHE A 12 -1.05 14.49 -6.02
N GLY A 13 -1.76 14.43 -4.89
CA GLY A 13 -1.84 13.20 -4.10
C GLY A 13 -0.44 12.78 -3.65
N ASP A 14 -0.12 11.50 -3.77
CA ASP A 14 1.14 10.93 -3.27
C ASP A 14 2.35 11.21 -4.19
N TYR A 15 2.11 11.76 -5.39
CA TYR A 15 3.13 12.00 -6.42
C TYR A 15 3.78 13.39 -6.34
N GLY A 16 3.66 14.09 -5.21
CA GLY A 16 4.17 15.44 -5.06
C GLY A 16 4.54 15.82 -3.62
N PRO A 17 5.27 16.94 -3.46
CA PRO A 17 5.66 17.43 -2.14
C PRO A 17 4.43 17.71 -1.28
N ALA A 18 4.50 17.28 -0.02
CA ALA A 18 3.44 17.50 0.96
C ALA A 18 3.70 18.79 1.73
N TYR A 19 2.69 19.66 1.77
CA TYR A 19 2.77 20.96 2.44
C TYR A 19 1.97 20.94 3.73
N LEU A 20 2.55 21.45 4.82
CA LEU A 20 1.83 21.66 6.07
C LEU A 20 1.12 23.01 6.02
N VAL A 21 -0.22 22.96 6.03
CA VAL A 21 -1.08 24.14 6.02
C VAL A 21 -1.66 24.37 7.41
N SER A 22 -1.62 25.62 7.87
CA SER A 22 -1.98 26.00 9.22
C SER A 22 -3.50 26.02 9.44
N THR A 23 -4.31 26.28 8.40
CA THR A 23 -5.77 26.41 8.51
C THR A 23 -6.56 25.57 7.49
N LYS A 24 -7.79 25.17 7.87
CA LYS A 24 -8.72 24.46 6.98
C LYS A 24 -9.15 25.31 5.79
N GLU A 25 -9.27 26.63 5.97
CA GLU A 25 -9.73 27.56 4.94
C GLU A 25 -8.69 27.75 3.83
N GLU A 26 -7.40 27.79 4.17
CA GLU A 26 -6.32 27.83 3.18
C GLU A 26 -6.25 26.54 2.36
N ALA A 27 -6.35 25.38 3.03
CA ALA A 27 -6.39 24.09 2.34
C ALA A 27 -7.59 24.00 1.38
N ALA A 28 -8.76 24.49 1.79
CA ALA A 28 -9.95 24.54 0.93
C ALA A 28 -9.77 25.49 -0.27
N THR A 29 -9.12 26.64 -0.07
CA THR A 29 -8.85 27.62 -1.13
C THR A 29 -7.88 27.07 -2.16
N LEU A 30 -6.81 26.39 -1.72
CA LEU A 30 -5.85 25.71 -2.58
C LEU A 30 -6.50 24.57 -3.38
N ARG A 31 -7.36 23.76 -2.74
CA ARG A 31 -8.12 22.70 -3.42
C ARG A 31 -9.06 23.25 -4.50
N ARG A 32 -9.80 24.34 -4.21
CA ARG A 32 -10.67 24.97 -5.23
C ARG A 32 -9.87 25.48 -6.41
N GLY A 33 -8.74 26.14 -6.16
CA GLY A 33 -7.84 26.63 -7.22
C GLY A 33 -7.33 25.50 -8.14
N MET A 34 -7.02 24.35 -7.56
CA MET A 34 -6.59 23.16 -8.30
C MET A 34 -7.71 22.58 -9.17
N TRP A 35 -8.93 22.43 -8.65
CA TRP A 35 -10.08 21.93 -9.41
C TRP A 35 -10.45 22.82 -10.60
N CYS A 36 -10.29 24.14 -10.47
CA CYS A 36 -10.49 25.08 -11.57
C CYS A 36 -9.53 24.89 -12.76
N ILE A 37 -8.45 24.10 -12.61
CA ILE A 37 -7.43 23.89 -13.64
C ILE A 37 -7.47 22.47 -14.19
N VAL A 38 -7.65 21.48 -13.30
CA VAL A 38 -7.73 20.07 -13.68
C VAL A 38 -8.97 19.82 -14.55
N ILE A 39 -10.12 20.39 -14.20
CA ILE A 39 -11.38 20.15 -14.92
C ILE A 39 -11.30 20.67 -16.37
N PRO A 40 -10.89 21.93 -16.65
CA PRO A 40 -10.74 22.38 -18.03
C PRO A 40 -9.72 21.58 -18.84
N GLY A 41 -8.60 21.17 -18.22
CA GLY A 41 -7.60 20.34 -18.90
C GLY A 41 -8.16 18.98 -19.33
N LEU A 42 -8.90 18.33 -18.44
CA LEU A 42 -9.52 17.04 -18.69
C LEU A 42 -10.63 17.14 -19.76
N VAL A 43 -11.42 18.21 -19.74
CA VAL A 43 -12.42 18.51 -20.78
C VAL A 43 -11.77 18.74 -22.14
N ILE A 44 -10.67 19.49 -22.22
CA ILE A 44 -9.94 19.72 -23.47
C ILE A 44 -9.38 18.41 -24.03
N MET A 45 -8.81 17.54 -23.18
CA MET A 45 -8.32 16.23 -23.61
C MET A 45 -9.46 15.34 -24.12
N LEU A 46 -10.59 15.28 -23.41
CA LEU A 46 -11.77 14.52 -23.84
C LEU A 46 -12.33 15.02 -25.17
N LEU A 47 -12.40 16.35 -25.38
CA LEU A 47 -12.83 16.93 -26.65
C LEU A 47 -11.84 16.62 -27.79
N GLY A 48 -10.53 16.64 -27.51
CA GLY A 48 -9.49 16.23 -28.45
C GLY A 48 -9.66 14.78 -28.90
N VAL A 49 -9.81 13.84 -27.97
CA VAL A 49 -10.03 12.41 -28.26
C VAL A 49 -11.36 12.19 -29.00
N SER A 50 -12.42 12.88 -28.58
CA SER A 50 -13.75 12.77 -29.23
C SER A 50 -13.72 13.28 -30.68
N SER A 51 -12.92 14.30 -30.97
CA SER A 51 -12.75 14.84 -32.33
C SER A 51 -12.08 13.85 -33.29
N LEU A 52 -11.20 12.99 -32.79
CA LEU A 52 -10.56 11.92 -33.58
C LEU A 52 -11.55 10.83 -33.98
N TRP A 53 -12.53 10.53 -33.12
CA TRP A 53 -13.60 9.56 -33.41
C TRP A 53 -14.63 10.10 -34.40
N ILE A 54 -15.04 11.36 -34.25
CA ILE A 54 -16.06 12.00 -35.10
C ILE A 54 -15.49 12.37 -36.48
N GLY A 55 -14.23 12.81 -36.54
CA GLY A 55 -13.56 13.23 -37.77
C GLY A 55 -13.42 12.12 -38.82
N ARG A 56 -13.45 10.86 -38.41
CA ARG A 56 -13.25 9.71 -39.30
C ARG A 56 -14.45 9.38 -40.19
N ARG A 57 -15.66 9.89 -39.87
CA ARG A 57 -16.89 9.55 -40.61
C ARG A 57 -17.42 10.65 -41.54
N ILE A 58 -17.08 11.93 -41.35
CA ILE A 58 -17.83 13.04 -41.99
C ILE A 58 -16.94 14.20 -42.52
N LEU A 59 -15.66 14.33 -42.14
CA LEU A 59 -14.90 15.55 -42.45
C LEU A 59 -14.08 15.49 -43.75
N THR A 60 -14.28 16.49 -44.61
CA THR A 60 -13.42 16.77 -45.77
C THR A 60 -12.01 17.21 -45.33
N ALA A 61 -11.00 16.95 -46.18
CA ALA A 61 -9.59 17.23 -45.90
C ALA A 61 -9.29 18.67 -45.43
N ALA A 62 -10.09 19.65 -45.88
CA ALA A 62 -9.94 21.04 -45.49
C ALA A 62 -10.31 21.34 -44.02
N ILE A 63 -11.23 20.57 -43.43
CA ILE A 63 -11.66 20.74 -42.03
C ILE A 63 -10.71 19.99 -41.09
N LEU A 64 -10.18 18.85 -41.52
CA LEU A 64 -9.16 18.08 -40.80
C LEU A 64 -7.90 18.90 -40.53
N TRP A 65 -7.44 19.73 -41.48
CA TRP A 65 -6.29 20.61 -41.26
C TRP A 65 -6.55 21.69 -40.19
N LYS A 66 -7.75 22.29 -40.17
CA LYS A 66 -8.11 23.31 -39.18
C LYS A 66 -8.20 22.74 -37.76
N ILE A 67 -8.77 21.54 -37.62
CA ILE A 67 -8.83 20.83 -36.33
C ILE A 67 -7.44 20.37 -35.90
N GLY A 68 -6.64 19.86 -36.85
CA GLY A 68 -5.27 19.43 -36.61
C GLY A 68 -4.36 20.56 -36.09
N LEU A 69 -4.63 21.82 -36.45
CA LEU A 69 -3.91 22.97 -35.90
C LEU A 69 -4.50 23.47 -34.57
N ALA A 70 -5.82 23.38 -34.38
CA ALA A 70 -6.48 23.88 -33.18
C ALA A 70 -6.12 23.09 -31.92
N ILE A 71 -5.94 21.77 -32.03
CA ILE A 71 -5.57 20.90 -30.90
C ILE A 71 -4.20 21.25 -30.30
N PRO A 72 -3.08 21.32 -31.07
CA PRO A 72 -1.78 21.66 -30.52
C PRO A 72 -1.74 23.10 -29.99
N ILE A 73 -2.46 24.04 -30.62
CA ILE A 73 -2.57 25.41 -30.11
C ILE A 73 -3.30 25.42 -28.77
N GLY A 74 -4.42 24.71 -28.65
CA GLY A 74 -5.16 24.59 -27.38
C GLY A 74 -4.32 23.96 -26.28
N PHE A 75 -3.56 22.90 -26.60
CA PHE A 75 -2.64 22.26 -25.68
C PHE A 75 -1.51 23.22 -25.23
N ALA A 76 -0.92 23.97 -26.16
CA ALA A 76 0.11 24.95 -25.85
C ALA A 76 -0.40 26.08 -24.94
N VAL A 77 -1.61 26.61 -25.21
CA VAL A 77 -2.25 27.64 -24.37
C VAL A 77 -2.56 27.09 -22.98
N TRP A 78 -3.11 25.88 -22.89
CA TRP A 78 -3.37 25.23 -21.60
C TRP A 78 -2.09 25.00 -20.80
N THR A 79 -1.03 24.51 -21.46
CA THR A 79 0.28 24.30 -20.85
C THR A 79 0.86 25.62 -20.32
N ALA A 80 0.76 26.70 -21.08
CA ALA A 80 1.21 28.02 -20.64
C ALA A 80 0.42 28.52 -19.41
N ILE A 81 -0.91 28.36 -19.40
CA ILE A 81 -1.75 28.71 -18.25
C ILE A 81 -1.37 27.89 -17.01
N PHE A 82 -1.14 26.59 -17.19
CA PHE A 82 -0.71 25.69 -16.12
C PHE A 82 0.64 26.12 -15.54
N LEU A 83 1.64 26.40 -16.37
CA LEU A 83 2.96 26.86 -15.91
C LEU A 83 2.90 28.21 -15.19
N ILE A 84 2.09 29.15 -15.68
CA ILE A 84 1.85 30.44 -15.02
C ILE A 84 1.24 30.21 -13.64
N TRP A 85 0.27 29.30 -13.52
CA TRP A 85 -0.34 28.98 -12.24
C TRP A 85 0.64 28.32 -11.28
N VAL A 86 1.42 27.32 -11.74
CA VAL A 86 2.46 26.68 -10.92
C VAL A 86 3.45 27.73 -10.40
N SER A 87 3.87 28.66 -11.26
CA SER A 87 4.74 29.76 -10.88
C SER A 87 4.10 30.68 -9.83
N LEU A 88 2.82 31.03 -9.99
CA LEU A 88 2.08 31.86 -9.03
C LEU A 88 1.88 31.16 -7.67
N VAL A 89 1.53 29.88 -7.68
CA VAL A 89 1.36 29.08 -6.45
C VAL A 89 2.68 28.90 -5.75
N SER A 90 3.74 28.52 -6.48
CA SER A 90 5.10 28.41 -5.93
C SER A 90 5.57 29.74 -5.33
N SER A 91 5.36 30.86 -6.03
CA SER A 91 5.70 32.20 -5.54
C SER A 91 4.86 32.65 -4.34
N ARG A 92 3.63 32.14 -4.18
CA ARG A 92 2.78 32.41 -3.00
C ARG A 92 3.17 31.54 -1.82
N LEU A 93 3.49 30.26 -2.05
CA LEU A 93 3.99 29.35 -1.04
C LEU A 93 5.34 29.83 -0.49
N GLN A 94 6.27 30.24 -1.36
CA GLN A 94 7.56 30.83 -0.95
C GLN A 94 7.41 32.12 -0.15
N ARG A 95 6.39 32.94 -0.44
CA ARG A 95 6.08 34.13 0.37
C ARG A 95 5.51 33.75 1.73
N ALA A 96 4.57 32.81 1.76
CA ALA A 96 3.98 32.32 3.01
C ALA A 96 5.00 31.60 3.90
N GLU A 97 6.03 30.98 3.31
CA GLU A 97 7.18 30.40 4.01
C GLU A 97 8.09 31.47 4.62
N ARG A 98 8.36 32.57 3.90
CA ARG A 98 9.10 33.72 4.45
C ARG A 98 8.37 34.43 5.58
N ASP A 99 7.05 34.49 5.51
CA ASP A 99 6.20 35.14 6.52
C ASP A 99 5.92 34.22 7.73
N GLY A 100 6.40 32.97 7.71
CA GLY A 100 6.27 32.01 8.82
C GLY A 100 4.90 31.34 8.96
N THR A 101 4.03 31.51 7.96
CA THR A 101 2.65 30.98 7.97
C THR A 101 2.57 29.54 7.45
N VAL A 102 3.56 29.10 6.68
CA VAL A 102 3.70 27.73 6.16
C VAL A 102 4.95 27.10 6.76
N ILE A 103 4.79 25.98 7.47
CA ILE A 103 5.90 25.23 8.08
C ILE A 103 6.50 24.32 7.00
N GLY A 104 7.26 24.93 6.08
CA GLY A 104 8.18 24.28 5.13
C GLY A 104 7.60 23.20 4.20
N ALA A 105 8.29 22.96 3.09
CA ALA A 105 8.16 21.67 2.41
C ALA A 105 8.86 20.61 3.28
N VAL A 106 8.15 19.53 3.64
CA VAL A 106 8.81 18.37 4.27
C VAL A 106 9.54 17.64 3.16
N GLN A 107 10.79 18.01 2.95
CA GLN A 107 11.70 17.28 2.07
C GLN A 107 12.37 16.19 2.93
N PRO A 108 12.31 14.91 2.53
CA PRO A 108 13.15 13.90 3.14
C PRO A 108 14.58 14.21 2.64
N ASP A 109 15.46 14.70 3.50
CA ASP A 109 16.86 14.84 3.12
C ASP A 109 17.81 14.41 4.23
N ASP A 110 18.88 13.80 3.75
CA ASP A 110 19.99 13.14 4.43
C ASP A 110 20.89 14.15 5.17
N ASP A 111 21.58 13.63 6.19
CA ASP A 111 22.81 14.18 6.79
C ASP A 111 22.78 15.59 7.43
N ALA A 112 22.42 15.67 8.72
CA ALA A 112 23.03 16.64 9.64
C ALA A 112 23.05 16.16 11.10
N PRO A 113 24.18 16.27 11.84
CA PRO A 113 24.29 15.80 13.21
C PRO A 113 23.68 16.83 14.18
N VAL A 114 22.47 16.54 14.70
CA VAL A 114 21.83 17.39 15.71
C VAL A 114 22.43 17.12 17.09
N ARG A 115 23.14 18.14 17.59
CA ARG A 115 23.68 18.26 18.94
C ARG A 115 22.53 18.17 19.96
N ARG A 116 22.42 17.02 20.63
CA ARG A 116 21.35 16.71 21.61
C ARG A 116 21.38 17.69 22.79
N ARG A 117 20.40 18.59 22.84
CA ARG A 117 19.97 19.23 24.10
C ARG A 117 19.01 18.26 24.78
N ARG A 118 19.31 17.90 26.02
CA ARG A 118 18.58 16.90 26.83
C ARG A 118 17.15 17.40 27.09
N VAL A 119 16.23 17.08 26.18
CA VAL A 119 14.79 17.11 26.42
C VAL A 119 14.47 15.80 27.14
N ILE A 120 13.81 15.91 28.29
CA ILE A 120 13.31 14.75 29.04
C ILE A 120 12.34 14.02 28.11
N ALA A 121 12.71 12.81 27.67
CA ALA A 121 11.89 12.03 26.76
C ALA A 121 10.53 11.73 27.43
N PRO A 122 9.39 11.93 26.72
CA PRO A 122 8.13 11.37 27.20
C PRO A 122 8.31 9.86 27.31
N THR A 123 7.84 9.28 28.41
CA THR A 123 7.77 7.84 28.63
C THR A 123 7.08 7.21 27.42
N VAL A 124 7.84 6.45 26.62
CA VAL A 124 7.28 5.62 25.55
C VAL A 124 6.30 4.66 26.24
N PRO A 125 5.00 4.66 25.86
CA PRO A 125 4.05 3.71 26.43
C PRO A 125 4.57 2.27 26.22
N ASP A 126 4.22 1.37 27.14
CA ASP A 126 4.56 -0.04 27.01
C ASP A 126 4.02 -0.59 25.68
N PRO A 127 4.78 -1.46 24.98
CA PRO A 127 4.36 -1.99 23.69
C PRO A 127 3.05 -2.76 23.85
N THR A 128 2.10 -2.54 22.93
CA THR A 128 0.88 -3.32 22.87
C THR A 128 1.26 -4.79 22.67
N PRO A 129 0.79 -5.74 23.48
CA PRO A 129 1.10 -7.14 23.24
C PRO A 129 0.47 -7.61 21.90
N LEU A 130 1.15 -8.54 21.22
CA LEU A 130 0.82 -8.90 19.84
C LEU A 130 -0.63 -9.38 19.63
N PRO A 131 -1.27 -10.13 20.55
CA PRO A 131 -2.67 -10.47 20.43
C PRO A 131 -3.59 -9.24 20.42
N GLU A 132 -3.35 -8.25 21.27
CA GLU A 132 -4.13 -7.02 21.32
C GLU A 132 -3.90 -6.14 20.08
N ALA A 133 -2.66 -6.07 19.59
CA ALA A 133 -2.35 -5.41 18.31
C ALA A 133 -3.08 -6.10 17.15
N GLY A 134 -3.06 -7.43 17.12
CA GLY A 134 -3.78 -8.25 16.14
C GLY A 134 -5.29 -8.01 16.17
N HIS A 135 -5.89 -7.92 17.35
CA HIS A 135 -7.32 -7.58 17.48
C HIS A 135 -7.65 -6.24 16.82
N ARG A 136 -6.85 -5.20 17.09
CA ARG A 136 -7.05 -3.87 16.50
C ARG A 136 -6.88 -3.87 14.99
N LEU A 137 -5.88 -4.59 14.49
CA LEU A 137 -5.65 -4.78 13.05
C LEU A 137 -6.84 -5.50 12.39
N LEU A 138 -7.39 -6.54 13.02
CA LEU A 138 -8.58 -7.23 12.52
C LEU A 138 -9.76 -6.28 12.38
N VAL A 139 -10.05 -5.50 13.43
CA VAL A 139 -11.15 -4.52 13.41
C VAL A 139 -10.93 -3.48 12.31
N HIS A 140 -9.71 -2.96 12.18
CA HIS A 140 -9.34 -1.97 11.17
C HIS A 140 -9.47 -2.49 9.74
N VAL A 141 -8.98 -3.71 9.47
CA VAL A 141 -9.06 -4.33 8.14
C VAL A 141 -10.51 -4.66 7.80
N ALA A 142 -11.25 -5.27 8.73
CA ALA A 142 -12.67 -5.59 8.52
C ALA A 142 -13.51 -4.35 8.22
N ALA A 143 -13.30 -3.24 8.95
CA ALA A 143 -14.02 -1.99 8.73
C ALA A 143 -13.75 -1.37 7.34
N GLN A 144 -12.60 -1.64 6.73
CA GLN A 144 -12.29 -1.19 5.37
C GLN A 144 -12.84 -2.11 4.27
N MET A 145 -13.20 -3.33 4.63
CA MET A 145 -13.76 -4.33 3.71
C MET A 145 -15.28 -4.43 3.82
N GLU A 146 -15.89 -3.77 4.80
CA GLU A 146 -17.34 -3.79 5.02
C GLU A 146 -18.06 -3.06 3.88
N ASP A 147 -19.00 -3.77 3.25
CA ASP A 147 -19.94 -3.23 2.27
C ASP A 147 -21.40 -3.43 2.72
N ASP A 148 -22.36 -3.11 1.85
CA ASP A 148 -23.81 -3.25 2.15
C ASP A 148 -24.24 -4.69 2.49
N SER A 149 -23.42 -5.70 2.14
CA SER A 149 -23.62 -7.12 2.42
C SER A 149 -22.78 -7.62 3.60
N GLY A 150 -21.97 -6.76 4.22
CA GLY A 150 -21.03 -7.09 5.29
C GLY A 150 -19.63 -7.40 4.77
N VAL A 151 -18.89 -8.24 5.50
CA VAL A 151 -17.52 -8.64 5.12
C VAL A 151 -17.52 -10.07 4.63
N ALA A 152 -17.11 -10.28 3.38
CA ALA A 152 -16.86 -11.62 2.85
C ALA A 152 -15.70 -12.28 3.61
N VAL A 153 -16.01 -13.37 4.30
CA VAL A 153 -15.09 -14.03 5.24
C VAL A 153 -13.83 -14.55 4.55
N ASP A 154 -13.99 -15.14 3.38
CA ASP A 154 -12.89 -15.61 2.54
C ASP A 154 -11.97 -14.47 2.09
N SER A 155 -12.54 -13.35 1.63
CA SER A 155 -11.77 -12.14 1.33
C SER A 155 -11.02 -11.61 2.56
N LEU A 156 -11.64 -11.61 3.74
CA LEU A 156 -10.99 -11.15 4.96
C LEU A 156 -9.79 -12.02 5.32
N LEU A 157 -9.91 -13.34 5.23
CA LEU A 157 -8.80 -14.27 5.46
C LEU A 157 -7.69 -14.10 4.42
N LEU A 158 -8.04 -13.92 3.14
CA LEU A 158 -7.08 -13.62 2.09
C LEU A 158 -6.36 -12.29 2.33
N ALA A 159 -7.09 -11.26 2.76
CA ALA A 159 -6.53 -9.94 3.06
C ALA A 159 -5.54 -10.03 4.23
N LEU A 160 -5.95 -10.63 5.35
CA LEU A 160 -5.10 -10.77 6.53
C LEU A 160 -3.86 -11.62 6.24
N GLY A 161 -4.01 -12.72 5.49
CA GLY A 161 -2.89 -13.54 5.04
C GLY A 161 -1.93 -12.77 4.13
N GLY A 162 -2.47 -12.07 3.13
CA GLY A 162 -1.67 -11.30 2.16
C GLY A 162 -0.91 -10.16 2.81
N LEU A 163 -1.58 -9.42 3.71
CA LEU A 163 -0.97 -8.40 4.55
C LEU A 163 0.14 -8.99 5.43
N ALA A 164 -0.11 -10.13 6.10
CA ALA A 164 0.88 -10.76 6.97
C ALA A 164 2.11 -11.22 6.18
N GLY A 165 1.90 -11.86 5.02
CA GLY A 165 2.96 -12.29 4.12
C GLY A 165 3.80 -11.11 3.62
N PHE A 166 3.16 -10.06 3.14
CA PHE A 166 3.84 -8.85 2.69
C PHE A 166 4.58 -8.14 3.82
N ALA A 167 3.97 -8.04 5.01
CA ALA A 167 4.59 -7.50 6.21
C ALA A 167 5.84 -8.27 6.64
N ALA A 168 5.95 -9.58 6.35
CA ALA A 168 7.14 -10.35 6.66
C ALA A 168 8.38 -9.84 5.92
N GLN A 169 8.27 -9.60 4.60
CA GLN A 169 9.41 -9.06 3.84
C GLN A 169 9.65 -7.58 4.13
N VAL A 170 8.59 -6.79 4.32
CA VAL A 170 8.71 -5.36 4.62
C VAL A 170 9.33 -5.16 5.99
N GLY A 171 8.87 -5.89 7.01
CA GLY A 171 9.43 -5.84 8.36
C GLY A 171 10.92 -6.19 8.39
N LEU A 172 11.36 -7.15 7.59
CA LEU A 172 12.79 -7.46 7.43
C LEU A 172 13.58 -6.30 6.80
N ARG A 173 13.01 -5.59 5.82
CA ARG A 173 13.63 -4.42 5.19
C ARG A 173 13.74 -3.25 6.15
N GLU A 174 12.66 -2.92 6.86
CA GLU A 174 12.62 -1.85 7.85
C GLU A 174 13.61 -2.10 9.00
N ALA A 175 13.67 -3.34 9.49
CA ALA A 175 14.63 -3.73 10.53
C ALA A 175 16.08 -3.64 10.04
N ALA A 176 16.37 -4.10 8.82
CA ALA A 176 17.70 -3.99 8.23
C ALA A 176 18.11 -2.54 7.98
N ALA A 177 17.19 -1.71 7.46
CA ALA A 177 17.42 -0.27 7.26
C ALA A 177 17.74 0.43 8.59
N THR A 178 17.01 0.11 9.66
CA THR A 178 17.27 0.64 11.01
C THR A 178 18.65 0.23 11.54
N ALA A 179 19.10 -0.98 11.20
CA ALA A 179 20.42 -1.49 11.56
C ALA A 179 21.56 -0.99 10.64
N GLY A 180 21.25 -0.35 9.51
CA GLY A 180 22.24 0.01 8.48
C GLY A 180 22.77 -1.20 7.71
N GLU A 181 21.97 -2.26 7.61
CA GLU A 181 22.31 -3.54 6.96
C GLU A 181 21.46 -3.75 5.69
N ALA A 182 21.92 -4.65 4.83
CA ALA A 182 21.10 -5.11 3.71
C ALA A 182 20.02 -6.08 4.21
N ALA A 183 18.80 -5.93 3.70
CA ALA A 183 17.73 -6.87 4.02
C ALA A 183 18.11 -8.31 3.62
N PRO A 184 17.86 -9.32 4.46
CA PRO A 184 18.24 -10.72 4.20
C PRO A 184 17.28 -11.38 3.19
N LEU A 185 17.21 -10.82 1.98
CA LEU A 185 16.32 -11.23 0.90
C LEU A 185 17.13 -11.45 -0.39
N ILE A 186 16.77 -12.49 -1.12
CA ILE A 186 17.33 -12.89 -2.41
C ILE A 186 16.40 -12.38 -3.49
N ARG A 187 16.88 -11.43 -4.28
CA ARG A 187 16.18 -10.91 -5.46
C ARG A 187 16.19 -11.95 -6.59
N VAL A 188 15.04 -12.17 -7.21
CA VAL A 188 14.85 -13.04 -8.37
C VAL A 188 14.15 -12.26 -9.46
N ASP A 189 14.85 -11.98 -10.54
CA ASP A 189 14.31 -11.34 -11.73
C ASP A 189 13.76 -12.41 -12.69
N THR A 190 12.55 -12.20 -13.19
CA THR A 190 11.91 -13.10 -14.16
C THR A 190 12.18 -12.64 -15.59
N GLN A 191 12.01 -13.55 -16.56
CA GLN A 191 12.13 -13.20 -17.98
C GLN A 191 11.13 -12.11 -18.42
N GLY A 192 10.00 -12.00 -17.74
CA GLY A 192 8.99 -10.95 -17.96
C GLY A 192 9.33 -9.60 -17.32
N GLY A 193 10.49 -9.45 -16.68
CA GLY A 193 10.91 -8.20 -16.03
C GLY A 193 10.29 -7.95 -14.66
N ARG A 194 9.47 -8.87 -14.15
CA ARG A 194 8.96 -8.82 -12.77
C ARG A 194 10.03 -9.28 -11.78
N VAL A 195 10.02 -8.69 -10.60
CA VAL A 195 10.97 -8.96 -9.53
C VAL A 195 10.24 -9.65 -8.37
N PHE A 196 10.89 -10.65 -7.79
CA PHE A 196 10.41 -11.35 -6.61
C PHE A 196 11.53 -11.50 -5.59
N TYR A 197 11.16 -11.71 -4.33
CA TYR A 197 12.09 -11.82 -3.20
C TYR A 197 11.91 -13.13 -2.44
N PHE A 198 13.00 -13.86 -2.25
CA PHE A 198 13.05 -15.15 -1.57
C PHE A 198 14.07 -15.11 -0.43
N GLY A 199 14.16 -16.18 0.35
CA GLY A 199 15.21 -16.34 1.35
C GLY A 199 14.70 -16.94 2.65
N ASP A 200 15.64 -17.50 3.41
CA ASP A 200 15.35 -18.24 4.64
C ASP A 200 14.71 -17.33 5.69
N ALA A 201 15.13 -16.06 5.78
CA ALA A 201 14.59 -15.13 6.77
C ALA A 201 13.08 -14.87 6.58
N VAL A 202 12.63 -14.65 5.33
CA VAL A 202 11.20 -14.46 5.05
C VAL A 202 10.43 -15.77 5.17
N ASN A 203 11.01 -16.90 4.76
CA ASN A 203 10.37 -18.21 4.92
C ASN A 203 10.21 -18.62 6.38
N ALA A 204 11.18 -18.29 7.23
CA ALA A 204 11.13 -18.45 8.67
C ALA A 204 9.92 -17.71 9.27
N LEU A 205 9.74 -16.43 8.94
CA LEU A 205 8.60 -15.64 9.41
C LEU A 205 7.26 -16.17 8.90
N VAL A 206 7.21 -16.70 7.68
CA VAL A 206 5.96 -17.17 7.07
C VAL A 206 5.55 -18.56 7.57
N ALA A 207 6.47 -19.52 7.65
CA ALA A 207 6.10 -20.91 7.92
C ALA A 207 7.09 -21.76 8.72
N GLU A 208 8.39 -21.43 8.74
CA GLU A 208 9.40 -22.37 9.26
C GLU A 208 9.76 -22.13 10.74
N ALA A 209 9.62 -20.90 11.24
CA ALA A 209 9.92 -20.59 12.64
C ALA A 209 8.78 -21.03 13.58
N PRO A 210 9.09 -21.32 14.86
CA PRO A 210 8.07 -21.64 15.88
C PRO A 210 7.04 -20.53 16.11
N GLU A 211 7.41 -19.28 15.86
CA GLU A 211 6.52 -18.10 15.92
C GLU A 211 6.21 -17.55 14.53
N SER A 212 6.10 -18.41 13.52
CA SER A 212 5.73 -18.00 12.16
C SER A 212 4.24 -17.69 12.01
N ILE A 213 3.86 -17.06 10.89
CA ILE A 213 2.45 -16.84 10.52
C ILE A 213 1.69 -18.18 10.56
N LEU A 214 2.24 -19.23 9.94
CA LEU A 214 1.64 -20.56 9.98
C LEU A 214 1.45 -21.05 11.42
N ALA A 215 2.48 -20.91 12.26
CA ALA A 215 2.43 -21.38 13.64
C ALA A 215 1.38 -20.66 14.49
N ILE A 216 1.23 -19.36 14.29
CA ILE A 216 0.24 -18.54 15.01
C ILE A 216 -1.17 -18.86 14.53
N VAL A 217 -1.41 -18.93 13.22
CA VAL A 217 -2.76 -19.11 12.66
C VAL A 217 -3.25 -20.56 12.83
N SER A 218 -2.34 -21.53 12.88
CA SER A 218 -2.68 -22.94 13.13
C SER A 218 -3.05 -23.22 14.59
N ARG A 219 -3.80 -24.29 14.83
CA ARG A 219 -4.06 -24.76 16.20
C ARG A 219 -2.80 -25.42 16.78
N PRO A 220 -2.52 -25.32 18.10
CA PRO A 220 -1.35 -25.93 18.72
C PRO A 220 -1.20 -27.45 18.51
N ALA A 221 -2.30 -28.16 18.20
CA ALA A 221 -2.30 -29.60 17.98
C ALA A 221 -2.00 -30.03 16.53
N THR A 222 -1.99 -29.11 15.55
CA THR A 222 -1.82 -29.44 14.12
C THR A 222 -0.38 -29.34 13.62
N LEU A 223 0.55 -28.79 14.40
CA LEU A 223 1.96 -28.64 14.03
C LEU A 223 2.82 -29.54 14.91
N THR A 224 3.04 -30.78 14.47
CA THR A 224 3.85 -31.73 15.22
C THR A 224 5.33 -31.72 14.87
N ASP A 225 5.74 -31.30 13.66
CA ASP A 225 7.17 -31.23 13.24
C ASP A 225 7.41 -30.29 12.02
N GLY A 226 6.80 -29.10 11.99
CA GLY A 226 6.96 -28.12 10.89
C GLY A 226 5.74 -28.01 9.95
N PRO A 227 5.88 -27.38 8.76
CA PRO A 227 4.75 -27.14 7.86
C PRO A 227 4.09 -28.44 7.39
N SER A 228 2.77 -28.46 7.34
CA SER A 228 2.02 -29.60 6.81
C SER A 228 2.35 -29.84 5.33
N ALA A 229 2.12 -31.07 4.85
CA ALA A 229 2.31 -31.41 3.43
C ALA A 229 1.52 -30.50 2.49
N GLU A 230 0.36 -30.01 2.92
CA GLU A 230 -0.46 -29.06 2.19
C GLU A 230 0.20 -27.69 2.08
N VAL A 231 0.76 -27.17 3.17
CA VAL A 231 1.48 -25.88 3.12
C VAL A 231 2.73 -25.98 2.25
N LEU A 232 3.46 -27.11 2.33
CA LEU A 232 4.59 -27.37 1.44
C LEU A 232 4.17 -27.43 -0.03
N GLU A 233 2.97 -27.92 -0.33
CA GLU A 233 2.40 -27.90 -1.68
C GLU A 233 2.14 -26.46 -2.15
N ILE A 234 1.65 -25.56 -1.29
CA ILE A 234 1.51 -24.12 -1.60
C ILE A 234 2.88 -23.52 -1.95
N PHE A 235 3.93 -23.77 -1.16
CA PHE A 235 5.28 -23.28 -1.48
C PHE A 235 5.77 -23.77 -2.84
N ARG A 236 5.58 -25.07 -3.15
CA ARG A 236 5.95 -25.64 -4.45
C ARG A 236 5.19 -24.97 -5.59
N HIS A 237 3.89 -24.77 -5.42
CA HIS A 237 3.07 -24.11 -6.41
C HIS A 237 3.50 -22.67 -6.65
N VAL A 238 3.62 -21.87 -5.58
CA VAL A 238 4.05 -20.46 -5.65
C VAL A 238 5.37 -20.36 -6.40
N THR A 239 6.35 -21.20 -6.04
CA THR A 239 7.67 -21.27 -6.70
C THR A 239 7.55 -21.65 -8.18
N ALA A 240 6.72 -22.62 -8.52
CA ALA A 240 6.51 -23.06 -9.91
C ALA A 240 5.79 -22.01 -10.77
N THR A 241 4.97 -21.15 -10.15
CA THR A 241 4.20 -20.11 -10.85
C THR A 241 4.85 -18.74 -10.90
N VAL A 242 6.03 -18.55 -10.30
CA VAL A 242 6.73 -17.26 -10.28
C VAL A 242 6.82 -16.67 -11.69
N GLY A 243 6.37 -15.43 -11.84
CA GLY A 243 6.35 -14.71 -13.12
C GLY A 243 5.22 -15.08 -14.09
N SER A 244 4.34 -16.02 -13.73
CA SER A 244 3.13 -16.35 -14.51
C SER A 244 1.88 -15.65 -13.99
N GLU A 245 0.79 -15.68 -14.77
CA GLU A 245 -0.52 -15.17 -14.36
C GLU A 245 -1.16 -15.98 -13.22
N ALA A 246 -0.73 -17.23 -13.02
CA ALA A 246 -1.22 -18.08 -11.93
C ALA A 246 -0.59 -17.72 -10.56
N PHE A 247 0.46 -16.88 -10.55
CA PHE A 247 1.13 -16.50 -9.31
C PHE A 247 0.19 -15.74 -8.38
N GLY A 248 0.07 -16.21 -7.14
CA GLY A 248 -0.72 -15.52 -6.11
C GLY A 248 -2.23 -15.65 -6.28
N VAL A 249 -2.71 -16.51 -7.18
CA VAL A 249 -4.12 -16.83 -7.34
C VAL A 249 -4.49 -17.98 -6.38
N PRO A 250 -5.37 -17.77 -5.37
CA PRO A 250 -5.72 -18.82 -4.42
C PRO A 250 -6.38 -20.03 -5.09
N ARG A 251 -6.00 -21.26 -4.67
CA ARG A 251 -6.48 -22.53 -5.27
C ARG A 251 -7.42 -23.36 -4.41
N THR A 252 -7.57 -23.01 -3.13
CA THR A 252 -8.73 -23.43 -2.32
C THR A 252 -10.02 -23.03 -3.04
N PRO A 253 -11.20 -23.66 -2.76
CA PRO A 253 -12.46 -23.23 -3.39
C PRO A 253 -12.50 -21.70 -3.35
N GLY A 254 -12.41 -21.10 -4.55
CA GLY A 254 -11.92 -19.74 -4.71
C GLY A 254 -12.75 -18.77 -3.89
N PRO A 255 -12.20 -17.60 -3.51
CA PRO A 255 -12.98 -16.60 -2.81
C PRO A 255 -14.26 -16.33 -3.60
N THR A 256 -15.38 -16.40 -2.90
CA THR A 256 -16.73 -16.16 -3.42
C THR A 256 -16.81 -14.79 -4.09
N SER A 257 -16.03 -13.82 -3.59
CA SER A 257 -15.88 -12.46 -4.09
C SER A 257 -15.05 -12.35 -5.38
N GLY A 258 -14.19 -13.33 -5.69
CA GLY A 258 -13.20 -13.23 -6.77
C GLY A 258 -12.02 -12.32 -6.46
N ASP A 259 -11.86 -11.85 -5.23
CA ASP A 259 -10.76 -10.97 -4.83
C ASP A 259 -9.39 -11.65 -4.97
N LEU A 260 -8.42 -10.96 -5.57
CA LEU A 260 -7.03 -11.41 -5.59
C LEU A 260 -6.24 -10.80 -4.41
N PRO A 261 -5.33 -11.57 -3.79
CA PRO A 261 -4.46 -11.08 -2.72
C PRO A 261 -3.74 -9.76 -3.02
N ILE A 262 -3.24 -9.59 -4.25
CA ILE A 262 -2.50 -8.39 -4.64
C ILE A 262 -3.39 -7.14 -4.67
N ASP A 263 -4.64 -7.29 -5.09
CA ASP A 263 -5.61 -6.18 -5.14
C ASP A 263 -6.03 -5.76 -3.72
N LEU A 264 -6.24 -6.76 -2.84
CA LEU A 264 -6.51 -6.54 -1.42
C LEU A 264 -5.33 -5.81 -0.76
N LEU A 265 -4.10 -6.23 -1.07
CA LEU A 265 -2.89 -5.61 -0.54
C LEU A 265 -2.76 -4.15 -0.99
N TRP A 266 -2.95 -3.89 -2.29
CA TRP A 266 -2.90 -2.53 -2.85
C TRP A 266 -3.90 -1.59 -2.15
N ARG A 267 -5.10 -2.09 -1.87
CA ARG A 267 -6.17 -1.34 -1.20
C ARG A 267 -5.89 -1.11 0.29
N LEU A 268 -5.44 -2.14 1.01
CA LEU A 268 -5.44 -2.16 2.47
C LEU A 268 -4.09 -1.78 3.09
N TRP A 269 -2.99 -1.96 2.38
CA TRP A 269 -1.66 -1.69 2.93
C TRP A 269 -1.44 -0.22 3.35
N PRO A 270 -1.83 0.80 2.55
CA PRO A 270 -1.54 2.20 2.88
C PRO A 270 -2.12 2.66 4.22
N SER A 271 -3.26 2.10 4.62
CA SER A 271 -3.92 2.40 5.91
C SER A 271 -3.47 1.46 7.03
N THR A 272 -3.02 0.24 6.71
CA THR A 272 -2.62 -0.78 7.69
C THR A 272 -1.17 -0.57 8.17
N ALA A 273 -0.25 -0.18 7.28
CA ALA A 273 1.15 0.01 7.64
C ALA A 273 1.40 1.07 8.74
N PRO A 274 0.74 2.25 8.74
CA PRO A 274 0.88 3.21 9.83
C PRO A 274 0.38 2.68 11.16
N LEU A 275 -0.67 1.84 11.16
CA LEU A 275 -1.19 1.21 12.36
C LEU A 275 -0.22 0.15 12.90
N LEU A 276 0.38 -0.66 12.03
CA LEU A 276 1.45 -1.60 12.41
C LEU A 276 2.62 -0.88 13.06
N ALA A 277 3.10 0.22 12.46
CA ALA A 277 4.18 1.03 13.02
C ALA A 277 3.83 1.69 14.36
N ALA A 278 2.54 1.94 14.63
CA ALA A 278 2.07 2.49 15.90
C ALA A 278 1.90 1.42 16.99
N GLU A 279 1.50 0.21 16.61
CA GLU A 279 1.19 -0.88 17.55
C GLU A 279 2.40 -1.77 17.86
N CYS A 280 3.34 -1.91 16.92
CA CYS A 280 4.52 -2.77 17.06
C CYS A 280 5.80 -1.95 17.24
N ARG A 281 6.71 -2.41 18.11
CA ARG A 281 7.99 -1.72 18.34
C ARG A 281 9.04 -2.13 17.31
N ASP A 282 9.06 -3.41 16.97
CA ASP A 282 9.99 -3.97 16.01
C ASP A 282 9.24 -4.27 14.71
N PRO A 283 9.69 -3.78 13.54
CA PRO A 283 9.07 -4.12 12.27
C PRO A 283 8.96 -5.63 11.99
N ARG A 284 9.81 -6.45 12.61
CA ARG A 284 9.73 -7.93 12.53
C ARG A 284 8.49 -8.51 13.23
N GLU A 285 7.85 -7.74 14.10
CA GLU A 285 6.59 -8.12 14.77
C GLU A 285 5.36 -7.90 13.89
N TRP A 286 5.45 -7.08 12.84
CA TRP A 286 4.33 -6.76 11.94
C TRP A 286 3.62 -7.99 11.35
N PRO A 287 4.33 -8.98 10.75
CA PRO A 287 3.69 -10.20 10.27
C PRO A 287 3.00 -10.98 11.40
N LEU A 288 3.54 -10.94 12.62
CA LEU A 288 3.01 -11.70 13.76
C LEU A 288 1.73 -11.07 14.31
N ALA A 289 1.67 -9.75 14.40
CA ALA A 289 0.46 -9.03 14.77
C ALA A 289 -0.69 -9.32 13.78
N LEU A 290 -0.40 -9.33 12.48
CA LEU A 290 -1.38 -9.71 11.46
C LEU A 290 -1.73 -11.21 11.49
N ALA A 291 -0.79 -12.09 11.84
CA ALA A 291 -1.10 -13.49 12.08
C ALA A 291 -2.04 -13.69 13.27
N HIS A 292 -1.89 -12.89 14.34
CA HIS A 292 -2.86 -12.88 15.45
C HIS A 292 -4.24 -12.37 15.03
N ALA A 293 -4.30 -11.36 14.15
CA ALA A 293 -5.54 -10.89 13.55
C ALA A 293 -6.24 -12.00 12.74
N ALA A 294 -5.47 -12.72 11.90
CA ALA A 294 -5.97 -13.86 11.13
C ALA A 294 -6.44 -15.01 12.04
N ARG A 295 -5.68 -15.36 13.07
CA ARG A 295 -6.07 -16.38 14.06
C ARG A 295 -7.38 -16.03 14.75
N GLU A 296 -7.56 -14.77 15.14
CA GLU A 296 -8.81 -14.32 15.75
C GLU A 296 -9.97 -14.39 14.75
N ALA A 297 -9.75 -14.01 13.48
CA ALA A 297 -10.75 -14.16 12.43
C ALA A 297 -11.15 -15.63 12.25
N VAL A 298 -10.19 -16.55 12.15
CA VAL A 298 -10.44 -18.00 12.07
C VAL A 298 -11.24 -18.50 13.27
N ALA A 299 -10.88 -18.08 14.49
CA ALA A 299 -11.59 -18.47 15.71
C ALA A 299 -13.06 -18.00 15.74
N LYS A 300 -13.36 -16.84 15.15
CA LYS A 300 -14.74 -16.32 15.03
C LYS A 300 -15.60 -17.11 14.04
N LEU A 301 -14.99 -17.96 13.20
CA LEU A 301 -15.67 -18.78 12.19
C LEU A 301 -15.89 -20.22 12.66
N ASP A 302 -15.55 -20.54 13.91
CA ASP A 302 -15.68 -21.90 14.44
C ASP A 302 -17.13 -22.39 14.31
N GLY A 303 -17.30 -23.55 13.68
CA GLY A 303 -18.61 -24.14 13.37
C GLY A 303 -19.30 -23.62 12.09
N ILE A 304 -18.74 -22.63 11.40
CA ILE A 304 -19.23 -22.11 10.10
C ILE A 304 -18.28 -22.51 8.96
N PHE A 305 -16.98 -22.47 9.22
CA PHE A 305 -15.94 -22.73 8.24
C PHE A 305 -14.96 -23.77 8.80
N ASP A 306 -14.53 -24.70 7.94
CA ASP A 306 -13.54 -25.69 8.32
C ASP A 306 -12.20 -25.00 8.70
N PRO A 307 -11.68 -25.19 9.93
CA PRO A 307 -10.50 -24.46 10.39
C PRO A 307 -9.26 -24.70 9.51
N ASP A 308 -9.06 -25.93 9.02
CA ASP A 308 -7.90 -26.26 8.19
C ASP A 308 -8.00 -25.56 6.82
N THR A 309 -9.21 -25.49 6.25
CA THR A 309 -9.50 -24.68 5.07
C THR A 309 -9.23 -23.20 5.31
N ALA A 310 -9.55 -22.67 6.50
CA ALA A 310 -9.32 -21.27 6.86
C ALA A 310 -7.82 -20.96 6.91
N VAL A 311 -7.04 -21.80 7.60
CA VAL A 311 -5.58 -21.71 7.66
C VAL A 311 -4.99 -21.80 6.25
N ARG A 312 -5.46 -22.75 5.44
CA ARG A 312 -5.00 -22.91 4.05
C ARG A 312 -5.26 -21.65 3.22
N LEU A 313 -6.43 -21.03 3.35
CA LEU A 313 -6.76 -19.79 2.63
C LEU A 313 -5.84 -18.63 3.03
N VAL A 314 -5.56 -18.47 4.32
CA VAL A 314 -4.58 -17.48 4.83
C VAL A 314 -3.20 -17.74 4.19
N MET A 315 -2.75 -18.99 4.15
CA MET A 315 -1.42 -19.35 3.64
C MET A 315 -1.29 -19.28 2.11
N GLU A 316 -2.36 -19.57 1.36
CA GLU A 316 -2.43 -19.38 -0.11
C GLU A 316 -2.25 -17.89 -0.49
N SER A 317 -2.53 -16.96 0.43
CA SER A 317 -2.27 -15.52 0.25
C SER A 317 -0.92 -15.08 0.84
N ALA A 318 -0.59 -15.53 2.06
CA ALA A 318 0.61 -15.11 2.77
C ALA A 318 1.91 -15.51 2.05
N ILE A 319 1.98 -16.74 1.54
CA ILE A 319 3.18 -17.25 0.89
C ILE A 319 3.53 -16.43 -0.37
N PRO A 320 2.64 -16.26 -1.38
CA PRO A 320 2.99 -15.47 -2.56
C PRO A 320 3.19 -13.99 -2.26
N MET A 321 2.38 -13.37 -1.38
CA MET A 321 2.54 -11.94 -1.04
C MET A 321 3.82 -11.65 -0.25
N SER A 322 4.41 -12.67 0.39
CA SER A 322 5.76 -12.53 0.98
C SER A 322 6.88 -12.42 -0.05
N LYS A 323 6.60 -12.69 -1.33
CA LYS A 323 7.61 -12.73 -2.41
C LYS A 323 7.49 -11.59 -3.41
N ILE A 324 6.39 -10.84 -3.45
CA ILE A 324 6.19 -9.80 -4.47
C ILE A 324 7.19 -8.65 -4.29
N ASP A 325 7.45 -7.89 -5.33
CA ASP A 325 8.17 -6.62 -5.17
C ASP A 325 7.27 -5.57 -4.51
N PRO A 326 7.68 -4.91 -3.41
CA PRO A 326 6.96 -3.75 -2.86
C PRO A 326 6.67 -2.67 -3.90
N GLY A 327 7.49 -2.56 -4.95
CA GLY A 327 7.25 -1.68 -6.09
C GLY A 327 5.94 -1.96 -6.84
N GLU A 328 5.44 -3.21 -6.83
CA GLU A 328 4.15 -3.56 -7.46
C GLU A 328 2.96 -2.87 -6.79
N ILE A 329 3.10 -2.44 -5.53
CA ILE A 329 2.07 -1.68 -4.81
C ILE A 329 2.49 -0.23 -4.51
N GLY A 330 3.51 0.28 -5.20
CA GLY A 330 3.93 1.68 -5.10
C GLY A 330 4.86 2.01 -3.94
N ILE A 331 5.53 1.03 -3.34
CA ILE A 331 6.52 1.23 -2.26
C ILE A 331 7.92 1.06 -2.81
N ALA A 332 8.79 2.05 -2.57
CA ALA A 332 10.19 2.00 -2.98
C ALA A 332 11.10 1.61 -1.80
N TYR A 333 12.07 0.73 -2.06
CA TYR A 333 13.16 0.34 -1.15
C TYR A 333 14.51 0.42 -1.85
#